data_AF-A0A165QEP8-F1
#
_entry.id   AF-A0A165QEP8-F1
#
_cell.length_a   1.000
_cell.length_b   1.000
_cell.length_c   1.000
_cell.angle_alpha   90.00
_cell.angle_beta   90.00
_cell.angle_gamma   90.00
#
_symmetry.space_group_name_H-M   'P 1'
#
loop_
_entity.id
_entity.type
_entity.pdbx_description
1 polymer ?
#
loop_
_entity_poly.entity_id
_entity_poly.type
_entity_poly.pdbx_seq_one_letter_code
_entity_poly.pdbx_strand_id
1 'polypeptide(L)' 'MLKTVVSLLVLEAEIEYYHPTFSVNDPVIYNNVHWGTVTAINLTAGTATVRLAQGGSVEAAFATLKKRAAAT' A
#
# COMPACT_ATOMS: atom_id res chain seq x y z
N MET A 1 31.90 9.76 41.49
CA MET A 1 32.19 8.39 41.02
C MET A 1 31.07 7.97 40.09
N LEU A 2 31.43 7.64 38.85
CA LEU A 2 30.55 7.34 37.72
C LEU A 2 29.87 5.98 37.93
N LYS A 3 28.53 5.91 37.92
CA LYS A 3 27.80 4.64 37.96
C LYS A 3 27.27 4.34 36.56
N THR A 4 28.13 3.76 35.73
CA THR A 4 27.77 3.15 34.45
C THR A 4 26.86 1.95 34.71
N VAL A 5 25.64 1.97 34.19
CA VAL A 5 24.86 0.74 33.99
C VAL A 5 24.13 0.83 32.64
N VAL A 6 24.78 0.21 31.66
CA VAL A 6 24.22 -0.62 30.58
C VAL A 6 22.94 -0.09 29.91
N SER A 7 23.12 0.61 28.79
CA SER A 7 22.10 0.76 27.76
C SER A 7 21.73 -0.61 27.22
N LEU A 8 20.55 -1.11 27.60
CA LEU A 8 19.91 -2.25 26.98
C LEU A 8 19.47 -1.82 25.58
N LEU A 9 20.38 -1.95 24.61
CA LEU A 9 20.08 -1.76 23.19
C LEU A 9 19.26 -2.97 22.74
N VAL A 10 17.96 -2.97 23.01
CA VAL A 10 17.05 -3.87 22.31
C VAL A 10 17.00 -3.35 20.88
N LEU A 11 17.76 -3.98 19.98
CA LEU A 11 17.44 -3.96 18.56
C LEU A 11 16.13 -4.73 18.41
N GLU A 12 15.01 -4.07 18.69
CA GLU A 12 13.74 -4.46 18.11
C GLU A 12 13.97 -4.24 16.61
N ALA A 13 14.26 -5.32 15.89
CA ALA A 13 14.18 -5.29 14.44
C ALA A 13 12.76 -4.83 14.14
N GLU A 14 12.63 -3.57 13.74
CA GLU A 14 11.43 -3.06 13.12
C GLU A 14 11.23 -3.95 11.90
N ILE A 15 10.48 -5.04 12.06
CA ILE A 15 9.71 -5.61 10.98
C ILE A 15 8.78 -4.45 10.64
N GLU A 16 9.27 -3.57 9.76
CA GLU A 16 8.47 -2.59 9.07
C GLU A 16 7.39 -3.44 8.40
N TYR A 17 6.28 -3.61 9.12
CA TYR A 17 5.08 -4.18 8.59
C TYR A 17 4.81 -3.30 7.40
N TYR A 18 5.11 -3.83 6.21
CA TYR A 18 4.92 -3.15 4.96
C TYR A 18 3.41 -2.92 4.89
N HIS A 19 2.95 -1.79 5.41
CA HIS A 19 1.55 -1.46 5.43
C HIS A 19 1.19 -1.32 3.95
N PRO A 20 0.36 -2.21 3.40
CA PRO A 20 0.04 -2.14 2.00
C PRO A 20 -0.62 -0.78 1.80
N THR A 21 -0.02 0.04 0.95
CA THR A 21 -0.47 1.42 0.70
C THR A 21 -1.93 1.43 0.22
N PHE A 22 -2.40 0.31 -0.33
CA PHE A 22 -3.74 0.06 -0.80
C PHE A 22 -4.32 -1.21 -0.16
N SER A 23 -5.63 -1.24 0.03
CA SER A 23 -6.40 -2.40 0.47
C SER A 23 -7.32 -2.90 -0.65
N VAL A 24 -7.73 -4.17 -0.57
CA VAL A 24 -8.81 -4.66 -1.44
C VAL A 24 -10.08 -3.86 -1.16
N ASN A 25 -10.81 -3.53 -2.21
CA ASN A 25 -11.95 -2.61 -2.25
C ASN A 25 -11.59 -1.12 -2.11
N ASP A 26 -10.31 -0.73 -2.02
CA ASP A 26 -9.95 0.67 -2.07
C ASP A 26 -10.35 1.27 -3.43
N PRO A 27 -11.09 2.40 -3.43
CA PRO A 27 -11.32 3.17 -4.64
C PRO A 27 -10.02 3.89 -5.04
N VAL A 28 -9.62 3.73 -6.29
CA VAL A 28 -8.34 4.24 -6.80
C VAL A 28 -8.48 4.93 -8.16
N ILE A 29 -7.47 5.74 -8.49
CA ILE A 29 -7.27 6.33 -9.80
C ILE A 29 -5.99 5.73 -10.40
N TYR A 30 -6.09 5.12 -11.57
CA TYR A 30 -4.99 4.58 -12.37
C TYR A 30 -4.54 5.59 -13.42
N ASN A 31 -3.22 5.84 -13.49
CA ASN A 31 -2.58 6.77 -14.44
C ASN A 31 -3.18 8.20 -14.46
N ASN A 32 -3.85 8.64 -13.38
CA ASN A 32 -4.61 9.89 -13.32
C ASN A 32 -5.77 10.02 -14.33
N VAL A 33 -6.16 8.94 -15.01
CA VAL A 33 -7.19 8.99 -16.08
C VAL A 33 -8.36 8.06 -15.79
N HIS A 34 -8.09 6.89 -15.23
CA HIS A 34 -9.10 5.85 -15.05
C HIS A 34 -9.41 5.65 -13.58
N TRP A 35 -10.70 5.58 -13.24
CA TRP A 35 -11.14 5.28 -11.89
C TRP A 35 -11.54 3.80 -11.80
N GLY A 36 -11.29 3.20 -10.63
CA GLY A 36 -11.57 1.79 -10.41
C GLY A 36 -11.48 1.41 -8.93
N THR A 37 -11.57 0.11 -8.70
CA THR A 37 -11.53 -0.48 -7.36
C THR A 37 -10.49 -1.59 -7.33
N VAL A 38 -9.66 -1.61 -6.29
CA VAL A 38 -8.69 -2.69 -6.10
C VAL A 38 -9.43 -3.99 -5.81
N THR A 39 -9.14 -5.04 -6.58
CA THR A 39 -9.74 -6.37 -6.39
C THR A 39 -8.73 -7.40 -5.89
N ALA A 40 -7.44 -7.19 -6.12
CA ALA A 40 -6.37 -8.06 -5.62
C ALA A 40 -5.07 -7.26 -5.45
N ILE A 41 -4.19 -7.74 -4.58
CA ILE A 41 -2.91 -7.10 -4.26
C ILE A 41 -1.81 -8.16 -4.32
N ASN A 42 -0.73 -7.84 -5.03
CA ASN A 42 0.50 -8.63 -5.06
C ASN A 42 1.64 -7.80 -4.45
N LEU A 43 1.94 -8.07 -3.18
CA LEU A 43 2.99 -7.36 -2.45
C LEU A 43 4.39 -7.71 -2.95
N THR A 44 4.60 -8.96 -3.41
CA THR A 44 5.88 -9.41 -3.95
C THR A 44 6.23 -8.69 -5.25
N ALA A 45 5.24 -8.45 -6.11
CA ALA A 45 5.42 -7.73 -7.37
C ALA A 45 5.26 -6.20 -7.25
N GLY A 46 4.72 -5.70 -6.13
CA GLY A 46 4.42 -4.27 -5.97
C GLY A 46 3.25 -3.80 -6.86
N THR A 47 2.30 -4.69 -7.15
CA THR A 47 1.18 -4.44 -8.07
C THR A 47 -0.18 -4.71 -7.42
N ALA A 48 -1.22 -4.08 -7.96
CA ALA A 48 -2.62 -4.36 -7.64
C ALA A 48 -3.40 -4.66 -8.91
N THR A 49 -4.35 -5.60 -8.83
CA THR A 49 -5.39 -5.72 -9.84
C THR A 49 -6.49 -4.71 -9.53
N VAL A 50 -6.80 -3.85 -10.50
CA VAL A 50 -7.85 -2.85 -10.39
C VAL A 50 -8.94 -3.15 -11.40
N ARG A 51 -10.18 -3.29 -10.93
CA ARG A 51 -11.35 -3.33 -11.81
C ARG A 51 -11.73 -1.90 -12.17
N LEU A 52 -11.62 -1.57 -13.45
CA LEU A 52 -11.94 -0.24 -13.95
C LEU A 52 -13.45 -0.05 -14.02
N ALA A 53 -13.92 1.15 -13.70
CA ALA A 53 -15.34 1.46 -13.77
C ALA A 53 -15.89 1.51 -15.19
N GLN A 54 -15.03 1.74 -16.18
CA GLN A 54 -15.36 1.64 -17.61
C GLN A 54 -15.52 0.18 -18.07
N GLY A 55 -15.25 -0.79 -17.19
CA GLY A 55 -15.20 -2.22 -17.50
C GLY A 55 -13.76 -2.72 -17.67
N GLY A 56 -13.58 -4.03 -17.45
CA GLY A 56 -12.27 -4.70 -17.50
C GLY A 56 -11.48 -4.62 -16.19
N SER A 57 -10.33 -5.29 -16.19
CA SER A 57 -9.39 -5.29 -15.07
C SER A 57 -7.98 -5.07 -15.60
N VAL A 58 -7.17 -4.36 -14.85
CA VAL A 58 -5.77 -4.07 -15.17
C VAL A 58 -4.88 -4.42 -13.99
N GLU A 59 -3.70 -4.97 -14.26
CA GLU A 59 -2.64 -5.05 -13.26
C GLU A 59 -1.82 -3.76 -13.31
N ALA A 60 -1.77 -3.04 -12.18
CA ALA A 60 -1.15 -1.73 -12.07
C ALA A 60 -0.13 -1.70 -10.94
N ALA A 61 1.05 -1.14 -11.20
CA ALA A 61 2.05 -0.90 -10.16
C ALA A 61 1.53 0.12 -9.14
N PHE A 62 1.84 -0.05 -7.84
CA PHE A 62 1.38 0.86 -6.79
C PHE A 62 1.74 2.33 -7.07
N ALA A 63 2.89 2.59 -7.67
CA ALA A 63 3.34 3.95 -8.03
C ALA A 63 2.44 4.64 -9.08
N THR A 64 1.65 3.88 -9.84
CA THR A 64 0.70 4.40 -10.84
C THR A 64 -0.71 4.62 -10.28
N LEU A 65 -0.94 4.22 -9.02
CA LEU A 65 -2.22 4.28 -8.34
C LEU A 65 -2.26 5.44 -7.35
N LYS A 66 -3.43 6.05 -7.21
CA LYS A 66 -3.73 7.04 -6.17
C LYS A 66 -5.02 6.68 -5.48
N LYS A 67 -5.10 6.84 -4.15
CA LYS A 67 -6.37 6.69 -3.44
C LYS A 67 -7.35 7.75 -3.90
N ARG A 68 -8.56 7.31 -4.18
CA ARG A 68 -9.70 8.19 -4.39
C ARG A 68 -10.42 8.33 -3.06
N ALA A 69 -10.73 9.56 -2.64
CA ALA A 69 -11.67 9.72 -1.54
C ALA A 69 -13.01 9.08 -1.93
N ALA A 70 -13.58 8.26 -1.04
CA ALA A 70 -14.95 7.81 -1.24
C ALA A 70 -15.85 9.05 -1.37
N ALA A 71 -16.65 9.12 -2.43
CA ALA A 71 -17.65 10.18 -2.55
C ALA A 71 -18.69 9.90 -1.45
N THR A 72 -18.65 10.70 -0.39
CA THR A 72 -19.72 10.79 0.63
C THR A 72 -21.01 11.28 0.01
#